data_AF-A0A7K4QF36-F1
#
_entry.id   AF-A0A7K4QF36-F1
#
_cell.length_a   1.000
_cell.length_b   1.000
_cell.length_c   1.000
_cell.angle_alpha   90.00
_cell.angle_beta   90.00
_cell.angle_gamma   90.00
#
_symmetry.space_group_name_H-M   'P 1'
#
loop_
_entity.id
_entity.type
_entity.pdbx_description
1 polymer ?
#
loop_
_entity_poly.entity_id
_entity_poly.type
_entity_poly.pdbx_seq_one_letter_code
_entity_poly.pdbx_strand_id
1 'polypeptide(L)'
;MSGSPTAPRPPGPPADGDGATAPVETGPQPDAPVCSPPSHPPVVEDDFQFLLCEGCRQESPHLKLLTCLHTLCLGCLSENKPVGQCPVCCTAIPQANGIPDMDNLLFTNLQARLRVYKQITSDSGPTCSRCRGEVALVWCCECEEFFCAKCFEDHQWWHKKKTHKVRKVEELRAESAHQFLEDTRKSCNLFCTSSSHPDQSRVCSIYCQKCEKALCCSCALLDNQHAPFCDIRSETQRRQEELSSMDRELRRRRSGFEATYVSLQGEAARLEEAQREMRELIRQRVEQLVRLIRQEEEELVGLVEARQEQGRRELAQELRHVEGVLRRMEAGERLVEKMSLYATEQEVMDMQPFIKGSLQELQRLQLPVAMDRGQPRDLSECRARLQAL
;
A
#
# COMPACT_ATOMS: atom_id res chain seq x y z
N MET A 1 -52.24 33.94 5.71
CA MET A 1 -50.82 34.23 5.43
C MET A 1 -50.10 32.90 5.45
N SER A 2 -50.10 32.17 4.33
CA SER A 2 -49.03 32.22 3.32
C SER A 2 -47.71 31.75 3.95
N GLY A 3 -47.20 30.54 3.77
CA GLY A 3 -47.24 29.64 2.61
C GLY A 3 -45.83 29.57 2.03
N SER A 4 -45.17 28.41 2.11
CA SER A 4 -44.36 27.77 1.03
C SER A 4 -43.42 26.69 1.58
N PRO A 5 -43.67 25.41 1.27
CA PRO A 5 -42.73 24.30 1.39
C PRO A 5 -41.95 24.07 0.08
N THR A 6 -40.68 23.68 0.18
CA THR A 6 -39.84 23.35 -1.00
C THR A 6 -39.97 21.86 -1.33
N ALA A 7 -40.52 21.56 -2.51
CA ALA A 7 -40.58 20.23 -3.09
C ALA A 7 -39.43 19.99 -4.11
N PRO A 8 -39.02 18.73 -4.33
CA PRO A 8 -37.92 18.36 -5.22
C PRO A 8 -38.36 18.32 -6.69
N ARG A 9 -37.40 18.50 -7.61
CA ARG A 9 -37.62 18.53 -9.06
C ARG A 9 -37.54 17.12 -9.68
N PRO A 10 -38.39 16.78 -10.66
CA PRO A 10 -38.45 15.45 -11.30
C PRO A 10 -37.45 15.30 -12.48
N PRO A 11 -37.25 14.06 -12.98
CA PRO A 11 -36.21 13.71 -13.96
C PRO A 11 -36.65 13.93 -15.42
N GLY A 12 -35.67 14.07 -16.32
CA GLY A 12 -35.88 14.15 -17.78
C GLY A 12 -35.88 12.78 -18.49
N PRO A 13 -36.44 12.68 -19.71
CA PRO A 13 -36.74 11.42 -20.43
C PRO A 13 -35.56 10.87 -21.28
N PRO A 14 -35.69 9.65 -21.85
CA PRO A 14 -34.57 8.81 -22.27
C PRO A 14 -34.22 8.94 -23.74
N ALA A 15 -33.01 8.49 -24.11
CA ALA A 15 -32.65 8.17 -25.48
C ALA A 15 -32.15 6.71 -25.53
N ASP A 16 -32.88 5.91 -26.31
CA ASP A 16 -32.59 4.53 -26.68
C ASP A 16 -31.33 4.41 -27.53
N GLY A 17 -30.73 3.22 -27.52
CA GLY A 17 -29.81 2.81 -28.59
C GLY A 17 -28.74 1.80 -28.19
N ASP A 18 -29.16 0.55 -28.05
CA ASP A 18 -28.51 -0.71 -28.46
C ASP A 18 -26.98 -0.84 -28.53
N GLY A 19 -26.52 -2.02 -28.08
CA GLY A 19 -25.58 -2.80 -28.89
C GLY A 19 -24.29 -3.21 -28.19
N ALA A 20 -24.27 -4.45 -27.73
CA ALA A 20 -23.13 -5.18 -27.20
C ALA A 20 -21.90 -5.15 -28.12
N THR A 21 -20.70 -5.00 -27.57
CA THR A 21 -19.62 -6.02 -27.50
C THR A 21 -18.31 -5.35 -27.04
N ALA A 22 -17.62 -6.00 -26.09
CA ALA A 22 -16.24 -5.67 -25.74
C ALA A 22 -15.31 -5.90 -26.95
N PRO A 23 -14.17 -5.19 -27.02
CA PRO A 23 -12.98 -5.71 -26.34
C PRO A 23 -12.22 -4.67 -25.52
N VAL A 24 -11.57 -5.18 -24.48
CA VAL A 24 -10.60 -4.49 -23.64
C VAL A 24 -9.35 -4.18 -24.47
N GLU A 25 -9.04 -2.90 -24.64
CA GLU A 25 -7.67 -2.43 -24.89
C GLU A 25 -7.37 -1.26 -23.96
N THR A 26 -6.67 -1.59 -22.87
CA THR A 26 -6.06 -0.63 -21.95
C THR A 26 -4.74 -0.18 -22.57
N GLY A 27 -4.69 1.07 -23.03
CA GLY A 27 -3.43 1.75 -23.36
C GLY A 27 -2.54 1.94 -22.12
N PRO A 28 -1.21 2.00 -22.29
CA PRO A 28 -0.26 2.02 -21.19
C PRO A 28 -0.18 3.41 -20.53
N GLN A 29 -0.35 3.44 -19.20
CA GLN A 29 -0.05 4.56 -18.32
C GLN A 29 1.27 4.30 -17.55
N PRO A 30 1.91 5.35 -17.01
CA PRO A 30 3.36 5.56 -17.09
C PRO A 30 4.18 4.89 -16.00
N ASP A 31 5.46 4.74 -16.32
CA ASP A 31 6.55 4.11 -15.60
C ASP A 31 6.53 4.31 -14.07
N ALA A 32 6.36 3.20 -13.35
CA ALA A 32 6.88 3.05 -11.99
C ALA A 32 8.42 3.05 -12.06
N PRO A 33 9.13 3.68 -11.11
CA PRO A 33 10.59 3.64 -11.11
C PRO A 33 11.05 2.21 -10.81
N VAL A 34 11.51 1.52 -11.86
CA VAL A 34 12.19 0.23 -11.78
C VAL A 34 13.53 0.46 -11.07
N CYS A 35 13.61 0.12 -9.80
CA CYS A 35 14.88 -0.02 -9.09
C CYS A 35 15.68 -1.15 -9.74
N SER A 36 16.58 -0.76 -10.66
CA SER A 36 17.63 -1.65 -11.15
C SER A 36 18.63 -1.91 -10.03
N PRO A 37 19.17 -3.14 -9.90
CA PRO A 37 20.19 -3.42 -8.89
C PRO A 37 21.47 -2.64 -9.26
N PRO A 38 22.14 -1.97 -8.30
CA PRO A 38 23.36 -1.25 -8.60
C PRO A 38 24.46 -2.24 -8.99
N SER A 39 25.03 -2.01 -10.16
CA SER A 39 26.29 -2.58 -10.61
C SER A 39 27.38 -2.31 -9.57
N HIS A 40 27.97 -3.39 -9.05
CA HIS A 40 29.02 -3.39 -8.03
C HIS A 40 30.23 -2.51 -8.42
N PRO A 41 30.61 -1.52 -7.59
CA PRO A 41 31.97 -1.00 -7.48
C PRO A 41 32.79 -1.90 -6.52
N PRO A 42 34.12 -1.74 -6.46
CA PRO A 42 35.00 -2.65 -5.72
C PRO A 42 34.70 -2.66 -4.22
N VAL A 43 34.88 -3.83 -3.61
CA VAL A 43 34.43 -4.29 -2.27
C VAL A 43 35.16 -3.61 -1.09
N VAL A 44 35.35 -2.29 -1.14
CA VAL A 44 35.98 -1.50 -0.05
C VAL A 44 35.16 -0.28 0.38
N GLU A 45 34.08 0.06 -0.34
CA GLU A 45 33.25 1.24 -0.01
C GLU A 45 32.03 0.94 0.88
N ASP A 46 31.70 -0.34 1.14
CA ASP A 46 30.44 -0.72 1.80
C ASP A 46 30.50 -0.68 3.35
N ASP A 47 31.64 -1.06 3.94
CA ASP A 47 31.76 -1.29 5.39
C ASP A 47 31.61 -0.01 6.26
N PHE A 48 31.76 1.18 5.67
CA PHE A 48 31.73 2.46 6.40
C PHE A 48 30.60 3.41 5.96
N GLN A 49 29.64 2.95 5.16
CA GLN A 49 28.50 3.77 4.73
C GLN A 49 27.63 4.23 5.91
N PHE A 50 27.66 3.52 7.04
CA PHE A 50 26.97 3.94 8.25
C PHE A 50 27.43 5.31 8.77
N LEU A 51 28.60 5.81 8.35
CA LEU A 51 29.11 7.13 8.72
C LEU A 51 28.50 8.28 7.89
N LEU A 52 27.74 7.96 6.84
CA LEU A 52 27.09 8.96 5.99
C LEU A 52 25.84 9.52 6.69
N CYS A 53 25.46 10.74 6.31
CA CYS A 53 24.19 11.32 6.75
C CYS A 53 23.02 10.38 6.38
N GLU A 54 22.16 10.06 7.33
CA GLU A 54 21.04 9.13 7.09
C GLU A 54 19.94 9.72 6.18
N GLY A 55 19.95 11.04 5.98
CA GLY A 55 19.05 11.75 5.08
C GLY A 55 19.56 11.80 3.64
N CYS A 56 20.68 12.50 3.42
CA CYS A 56 21.21 12.72 2.06
C CYS A 56 22.23 11.67 1.60
N ARG A 57 22.66 10.74 2.46
CA ARG A 57 23.70 9.73 2.19
C ARG A 57 25.05 10.33 1.75
N GLN A 58 25.36 11.54 2.22
CA GLN A 58 26.63 12.21 1.95
C GLN A 58 27.49 12.32 3.21
N GLU A 59 28.79 12.39 3.00
CA GLU A 59 29.78 12.71 4.03
C GLU A 59 29.55 14.14 4.55
N SER A 60 29.50 14.33 5.86
CA SER A 60 29.41 15.66 6.48
C SER A 60 30.38 15.78 7.65
N PRO A 61 31.15 16.88 7.77
CA PRO A 61 31.97 17.12 8.95
C PRO A 61 31.16 17.46 10.21
N HIS A 62 29.87 17.81 10.05
CA HIS A 62 28.96 18.21 11.12
C HIS A 62 27.72 17.33 11.08
N LEU A 63 27.82 16.16 11.72
CA LEU A 63 26.71 15.24 11.91
C LEU A 63 26.13 15.40 13.31
N LYS A 64 24.82 15.65 13.39
CA LYS A 64 24.06 15.77 14.63
C LYS A 64 23.43 14.43 14.99
N LEU A 65 23.51 14.06 16.26
CA LEU A 65 22.81 12.91 16.83
C LEU A 65 21.47 13.38 17.43
N LEU A 66 20.37 12.87 16.88
CA LEU A 66 19.03 13.23 17.33
C LEU A 66 18.61 12.38 18.54
N THR A 67 17.58 12.83 19.26
CA THR A 67 16.95 12.06 20.35
C THR A 67 16.29 10.77 19.87
N CYS A 68 15.90 10.69 18.60
CA CYS A 68 15.45 9.47 17.94
C CYS A 68 16.59 8.54 17.49
N LEU A 69 17.84 8.87 17.84
CA LEU A 69 19.07 8.13 17.54
C LEU A 69 19.53 8.12 16.08
N HIS A 70 18.81 8.79 15.18
CA HIS A 70 19.30 9.04 13.81
C HIS A 70 20.38 10.11 13.78
N THR A 71 21.28 10.00 12.81
CA THR A 71 22.43 10.89 12.60
C THR A 71 22.28 11.64 11.27
N LEU A 72 22.23 12.97 11.33
CA LEU A 72 21.90 13.82 10.17
C LEU A 72 22.84 15.02 10.07
N CYS A 73 23.12 15.45 8.84
CA CYS A 73 23.86 16.70 8.60
C CYS A 73 22.97 17.92 8.82
N LEU A 74 23.61 19.07 9.09
CA LEU A 74 22.90 20.35 9.29
C LEU A 74 22.04 20.74 8.08
N GLY A 75 22.47 20.42 6.85
CA GLY A 75 21.68 20.68 5.64
C GLY A 75 20.33 19.96 5.67
N CYS A 76 20.34 18.63 5.88
CA CYS A 76 19.12 17.84 5.96
C CYS A 76 18.19 18.27 7.09
N LEU A 77 18.72 18.75 8.22
CA LEU A 77 17.91 19.26 9.33
C LEU A 77 17.28 20.62 9.00
N SER A 78 18.00 21.47 8.29
CA SER A 78 17.56 22.83 7.95
C SER A 78 16.56 22.85 6.79
N GLU A 79 16.70 21.91 5.85
CA GLU A 79 15.85 21.80 4.65
C GLU A 79 14.56 20.99 4.90
N ASN A 80 14.47 20.25 6.01
CA ASN A 80 13.32 19.39 6.29
C ASN A 80 12.02 20.18 6.50
N LYS A 81 10.92 19.67 5.94
CA LYS A 81 9.56 20.22 6.12
C LYS A 81 8.61 19.09 6.59
N PRO A 82 7.94 19.24 7.74
CA PRO A 82 7.99 20.38 8.67
C PRO A 82 9.33 20.48 9.41
N VAL A 83 9.75 21.72 9.68
CA VAL A 83 10.95 22.01 10.49
C VAL A 83 10.77 21.42 11.89
N GLY A 84 11.84 20.90 12.48
CA GLY A 84 11.81 20.34 13.83
C GLY A 84 11.29 18.90 13.89
N GLN A 85 11.36 18.15 12.79
CA GLN A 85 11.15 16.70 12.79
C GLN A 85 12.34 15.98 12.16
N CYS A 86 12.56 14.73 12.58
CA CYS A 86 13.52 13.86 11.93
C CYS A 86 13.00 13.45 10.54
N PRO A 87 13.72 13.68 9.44
CA PRO A 87 13.31 13.26 8.09
C PRO A 87 13.24 11.74 7.89
N VAL A 88 13.83 10.95 8.79
CA VAL A 88 13.86 9.47 8.67
C VAL A 88 12.64 8.83 9.32
N CYS A 89 12.27 9.28 10.53
CA CYS A 89 11.22 8.65 11.34
C CYS A 89 10.12 9.60 11.81
N CYS A 90 10.13 10.85 11.34
CA CYS A 90 9.18 11.91 11.68
C CYS A 90 9.07 12.26 13.18
N THR A 91 9.98 11.77 14.01
CA THR A 91 10.01 12.11 15.44
C THR A 91 10.35 13.58 15.63
N ALA A 92 9.60 14.26 16.49
CA ALA A 92 9.83 15.68 16.79
C ALA A 92 11.21 15.91 17.43
N ILE A 93 11.86 16.98 17.01
CA ILE A 93 13.12 17.48 17.54
C ILE A 93 12.78 18.50 18.63
N PRO A 94 13.16 18.28 19.90
CA PRO A 94 12.76 19.15 21.01
C PRO A 94 13.25 20.60 20.89
N GLN A 95 14.34 20.83 20.16
CA GLN A 95 14.94 22.15 20.01
C GLN A 95 14.10 23.05 19.11
N ALA A 96 13.88 24.30 19.54
CA ALA A 96 13.06 25.28 18.83
C ALA A 96 13.58 25.63 17.42
N ASN A 97 14.89 25.51 17.20
CA ASN A 97 15.52 25.70 15.88
C ASN A 97 15.55 24.42 15.02
N GLY A 98 15.03 23.30 15.53
CA GLY A 98 15.05 22.00 14.84
C GLY A 98 16.44 21.35 14.71
N ILE A 99 17.46 21.87 15.42
CA ILE A 99 18.84 21.38 15.36
C ILE A 99 19.25 20.86 16.75
N PRO A 100 19.61 19.57 16.89
CA PRO A 100 20.13 19.04 18.14
C PRO A 100 21.47 19.66 18.53
N ASP A 101 21.68 19.81 19.84
CA ASP A 101 22.97 20.28 20.38
C ASP A 101 24.06 19.21 20.26
N MET A 102 23.68 17.93 20.32
CA MET A 102 24.61 16.81 20.34
C MET A 102 25.21 16.50 18.96
N ASP A 103 26.53 16.62 18.85
CA ASP A 103 27.28 16.11 17.70
C ASP A 103 27.52 14.59 17.83
N ASN A 104 27.48 13.86 16.72
CA ASN A 104 27.88 12.46 16.70
C ASN A 104 29.42 12.35 16.63
N LEU A 105 30.08 12.58 17.77
CA LEU A 105 31.54 12.58 17.88
C LEU A 105 32.17 11.26 17.44
N LEU A 106 31.49 10.13 17.64
CA LEU A 106 31.97 8.83 17.15
C LEU A 106 32.12 8.85 15.62
N PHE A 107 31.10 9.33 14.92
CA PHE A 107 31.10 9.39 13.46
C PHE A 107 32.14 10.38 12.96
N THR A 108 32.17 11.59 13.52
CA THR A 108 33.14 12.62 13.15
C THR A 108 34.59 12.13 13.34
N ASN A 109 34.90 11.49 14.47
CA ASN A 109 36.24 10.99 14.76
C ASN A 109 36.62 9.76 13.92
N LEU A 110 35.66 8.87 13.60
CA LEU A 110 35.90 7.76 12.69
C LEU A 110 36.15 8.27 11.27
N GLN A 111 35.35 9.21 10.79
CA GLN A 111 35.52 9.81 9.47
C GLN A 111 36.86 10.54 9.34
N ALA A 112 37.28 11.28 10.36
CA ALA A 112 38.60 11.92 10.39
C ALA A 112 39.73 10.90 10.24
N ARG A 113 39.71 9.81 11.03
CA ARG A 113 40.72 8.75 10.93
C ARG A 113 40.67 7.99 9.61
N LEU A 114 39.48 7.75 9.05
CA LEU A 114 39.33 7.17 7.72
C LEU A 114 39.89 8.07 6.63
N ARG A 115 39.75 9.41 6.73
CA ARG A 115 40.39 10.34 5.79
C ARG A 115 41.92 10.23 5.83
N VAL A 116 42.50 10.09 7.02
CA VAL A 116 43.94 9.83 7.18
C VAL A 116 44.35 8.52 6.50
N TYR A 117 43.58 7.45 6.69
CA TYR A 117 43.83 6.17 6.01
C TYR A 117 43.70 6.28 4.48
N LYS A 118 42.66 6.93 3.98
CA LYS A 118 42.48 7.21 2.54
C LYS A 118 43.65 8.00 1.94
N GLN A 119 44.25 8.90 2.72
CA GLN A 119 45.46 9.64 2.31
C GLN A 119 46.72 8.74 2.30
N ILE A 120 46.80 7.76 3.21
CA ILE A 120 47.90 6.78 3.23
C ILE A 120 47.85 5.91 1.97
N THR A 121 46.66 5.44 1.61
CA THR A 121 46.44 4.49 0.51
C THR A 121 46.25 5.14 -0.86
N SER A 122 46.25 6.47 -0.96
CA SER A 122 46.18 7.16 -2.25
C SER A 122 47.43 6.93 -3.10
N ASP A 123 47.27 6.99 -4.43
CA ASP A 123 48.36 6.76 -5.39
C ASP A 123 49.56 7.70 -5.18
N SER A 124 49.30 8.95 -4.80
CA SER A 124 50.31 9.96 -4.49
C SER A 124 50.91 9.82 -3.08
N GLY A 125 50.26 9.06 -2.19
CA GLY A 125 50.60 8.97 -0.78
C GLY A 125 50.44 10.27 0.03
N PRO A 126 50.73 10.20 1.34
CA PRO A 126 50.70 11.37 2.20
C PRO A 126 51.95 12.24 1.99
N THR A 127 51.76 13.56 1.95
CA THR A 127 52.86 14.54 1.97
C THR A 127 53.29 14.85 3.40
N CYS A 128 54.55 15.22 3.60
CA CYS A 128 55.02 15.65 4.91
C CYS A 128 54.25 16.88 5.42
N SER A 129 53.65 16.76 6.61
CA SER A 129 52.86 17.83 7.27
C SER A 129 53.67 19.11 7.52
N ARG A 130 55.00 18.98 7.71
CA ARG A 130 55.89 20.09 8.05
C ARG A 130 56.43 20.85 6.85
N CYS A 131 57.07 20.17 5.89
CA CYS A 131 57.66 20.84 4.72
C CYS A 131 56.73 20.92 3.51
N ARG A 132 55.67 20.10 3.47
CA ARG A 132 54.66 20.02 2.39
C ARG A 132 55.20 19.73 0.98
N GLY A 133 56.50 19.53 0.81
CA GLY A 133 57.15 19.30 -0.49
C GLY A 133 57.60 17.86 -0.74
N GLU A 134 57.83 17.07 0.31
CA GLU A 134 58.34 15.70 0.22
C GLU A 134 57.27 14.67 0.58
N VAL A 135 57.38 13.46 0.01
CA VAL A 135 56.55 12.31 0.39
C VAL A 135 56.87 11.91 1.84
N ALA A 136 55.84 11.67 2.64
CA ALA A 136 56.02 11.20 3.99
C ALA A 136 56.32 9.69 4.02
N LEU A 137 57.28 9.32 4.86
CA LEU A 137 57.69 7.94 5.07
C LEU A 137 57.13 7.37 6.37
N VAL A 138 56.78 8.23 7.32
CA VAL A 138 56.33 7.80 8.64
C VAL A 138 55.13 8.62 9.12
N TRP A 139 54.29 7.97 9.91
CA TRP A 139 53.17 8.56 10.63
C TRP A 139 53.44 8.48 12.14
N CYS A 140 53.29 9.61 12.83
CA CYS A 140 53.40 9.68 14.29
C CYS A 140 52.00 9.61 14.91
N CYS A 141 51.76 8.59 15.75
CA CYS A 141 50.44 8.32 16.33
C CYS A 141 49.98 9.38 17.33
N GLU A 142 50.90 9.98 18.08
CA GLU A 142 50.58 10.99 19.11
C GLU A 142 50.40 12.39 18.53
N CYS A 143 51.10 12.71 17.44
CA CYS A 143 50.97 13.99 16.75
C CYS A 143 49.87 13.95 15.68
N GLU A 144 49.46 12.75 15.26
CA GLU A 144 48.56 12.53 14.12
C GLU A 144 49.07 13.20 12.82
N GLU A 145 50.40 13.23 12.65
CA GLU A 145 51.09 13.92 11.55
C GLU A 145 52.03 12.99 10.75
N PHE A 146 52.26 13.36 9.50
CA PHE A 146 53.11 12.65 8.55
C PHE A 146 54.46 13.36 8.36
N PHE A 147 55.56 12.59 8.36
CA PHE A 147 56.92 13.14 8.21
C PHE A 147 57.72 12.45 7.10
N CYS A 148 58.47 13.24 6.32
CA CYS A 148 59.57 12.72 5.51
C CYS A 148 60.79 12.42 6.40
N ALA A 149 61.81 11.72 5.88
CA ALA A 149 63.00 11.33 6.64
C ALA A 149 63.61 12.50 7.44
N LYS A 150 63.88 13.63 6.76
CA LYS A 150 64.51 14.80 7.38
C LYS A 150 63.65 15.44 8.48
N CYS A 151 62.36 15.67 8.20
CA CYS A 151 61.47 16.26 9.19
C CYS A 151 61.20 15.32 10.36
N PHE A 152 61.30 13.99 10.14
CA PHE A 152 61.18 13.00 11.20
C PHE A 152 62.40 13.00 12.14
N GLU A 153 63.61 13.10 11.60
CA GLU A 153 64.83 13.24 12.42
C GLU A 153 64.75 14.49 13.32
N ASP A 154 64.31 15.62 12.76
CA ASP A 154 64.10 16.85 13.53
C ASP A 154 63.03 16.65 14.61
N HIS A 155 61.93 15.97 14.27
CA HIS A 155 60.84 15.64 15.20
C HIS A 155 61.34 14.79 16.37
N GLN A 156 62.11 13.73 16.08
CA GLN A 156 62.72 12.89 17.09
C GLN A 156 63.68 13.67 17.98
N TRP A 157 64.47 14.58 17.40
CA TRP A 157 65.39 15.41 18.16
C TRP A 157 64.66 16.35 19.13
N TRP A 158 63.57 16.99 18.67
CA TRP A 158 62.75 17.90 19.49
C TRP A 158 62.00 17.15 20.61
N HIS A 159 61.54 15.94 20.32
CA HIS A 159 60.80 15.09 21.23
C HIS A 159 61.66 14.05 21.96
N LYS A 160 63.00 14.20 22.01
CA LYS A 160 63.93 13.21 22.62
C LYS A 160 63.56 12.67 24.01
N LYS A 161 62.79 13.44 24.81
CA LYS A 161 62.31 13.04 26.14
C LYS A 161 60.99 12.25 26.13
N LYS A 162 60.26 12.24 25.01
CA LYS A 162 58.97 11.56 24.81
C LYS A 162 59.10 10.60 23.62
N THR A 163 59.08 9.30 23.88
CA THR A 163 59.07 8.29 22.82
C THR A 163 57.68 8.24 22.18
N HIS A 164 57.50 8.97 21.08
CA HIS A 164 56.29 8.87 20.26
C HIS A 164 56.29 7.55 19.48
N LYS A 165 55.15 6.88 19.40
CA LYS A 165 54.94 5.71 18.55
C LYS A 165 54.85 6.16 17.09
N VAL A 166 55.71 5.56 16.26
CA VAL A 166 55.84 5.91 14.85
C VAL A 166 55.65 4.64 14.03
N ARG A 167 54.94 4.74 12.92
CA ARG A 167 54.68 3.64 11.97
C ARG A 167 55.10 4.07 10.58
N LYS A 168 55.61 3.13 9.78
CA LYS A 168 55.97 3.44 8.39
C LYS A 168 54.73 3.51 7.52
N VAL A 169 54.71 4.43 6.56
CA VAL A 169 53.59 4.59 5.63
C VAL A 169 53.42 3.33 4.78
N GLU A 170 54.50 2.66 4.39
CA GLU A 170 54.43 1.42 3.62
C GLU A 170 53.76 0.28 4.40
N GLU A 171 54.03 0.18 5.70
CA GLU A 171 53.40 -0.82 6.59
C GLU A 171 51.91 -0.52 6.73
N LEU A 172 51.54 0.75 6.93
CA LEU A 172 50.15 1.19 7.05
C LEU A 172 49.34 0.98 5.76
N ARG A 173 49.96 1.08 4.58
CA ARG A 173 49.31 0.80 3.29
C ARG A 173 48.96 -0.67 3.11
N ALA A 174 49.75 -1.58 3.70
CA ALA A 174 49.51 -3.01 3.62
C ALA A 174 48.43 -3.49 4.61
N GLU A 175 48.07 -2.66 5.58
CA GLU A 175 47.02 -2.93 6.56
C GLU A 175 45.62 -2.71 5.98
N SER A 176 44.60 -3.27 6.62
CA SER A 176 43.21 -2.93 6.31
C SER A 176 42.76 -1.66 7.03
N ALA A 177 41.72 -1.00 6.51
CA ALA A 177 41.12 0.16 7.17
C ALA A 177 40.66 -0.17 8.61
N HIS A 178 40.12 -1.37 8.82
CA HIS A 178 39.72 -1.85 10.14
C HIS A 178 40.90 -1.94 11.12
N GLN A 179 42.02 -2.52 10.69
CA GLN A 179 43.22 -2.63 11.52
C GLN A 179 43.77 -1.26 11.88
N PHE A 180 43.85 -0.35 10.90
CA PHE A 180 44.25 1.04 11.13
C PHE A 180 43.36 1.75 12.16
N LEU A 181 42.04 1.60 12.04
CA LEU A 181 41.07 2.19 12.97
C LEU A 181 41.14 1.59 14.38
N GLU A 182 41.44 0.30 14.51
CA GLU A 182 41.62 -0.34 15.81
C GLU A 182 42.90 0.14 16.51
N ASP A 183 44.01 0.23 15.76
CA ASP A 183 45.30 0.67 16.30
C ASP A 183 45.26 2.14 16.72
N THR A 184 44.62 3.00 15.92
CA THR A 184 44.43 4.42 16.23
C THR A 184 43.42 4.67 17.36
N ARG A 185 42.51 3.73 17.65
CA ARG A 185 41.58 3.85 18.79
C ARG A 185 42.32 3.89 20.13
N LYS A 186 43.43 3.15 20.24
CA LYS A 186 44.22 3.00 21.48
C LYS A 186 45.06 4.24 21.82
N SER A 187 45.30 5.12 20.85
CA SER A 187 46.09 6.37 21.03
C SER A 187 45.26 7.60 21.40
N CYS A 188 43.92 7.52 21.37
CA CYS A 188 43.04 8.63 21.75
C CYS A 188 43.02 8.83 23.26
N ASN A 189 43.97 9.61 23.78
CA ASN A 189 43.96 10.04 25.17
C ASN A 189 42.99 11.21 25.36
N LEU A 190 42.17 11.15 26.41
CA LEU A 190 41.37 12.30 26.82
C LEU A 190 42.26 13.28 27.58
N PHE A 191 42.25 14.55 27.18
CA PHE A 191 43.08 15.58 27.80
C PHE A 191 42.23 16.57 28.60
N CYS A 192 42.74 16.97 29.75
CA CYS A 192 42.18 18.01 30.57
C CYS A 192 42.30 19.35 29.85
N THR A 193 41.21 20.12 29.84
CA THR A 193 41.13 21.45 29.23
C THR A 193 41.68 22.56 30.13
N SER A 194 42.00 22.26 31.39
CA SER A 194 42.52 23.25 32.33
C SER A 194 43.95 23.64 31.99
N SER A 195 44.19 24.95 31.90
CA SER A 195 45.53 25.53 31.77
C SER A 195 46.32 25.56 33.07
N SER A 196 45.72 25.15 34.20
CA SER A 196 46.31 25.26 35.54
C SER A 196 47.51 24.34 35.81
N HIS A 197 47.82 23.41 34.90
CA HIS A 197 48.92 22.46 35.07
C HIS A 197 49.61 22.10 33.74
N PRO A 198 50.85 21.59 33.79
CA PRO A 198 51.64 21.26 32.61
C PRO A 198 51.01 20.15 31.76
N ASP A 199 51.28 20.16 30.45
CA ASP A 199 50.70 19.23 29.47
C ASP A 199 50.91 17.74 29.82
N GLN A 200 52.03 17.41 30.47
CA GLN A 200 52.35 16.04 30.88
C GLN A 200 51.38 15.48 31.94
N SER A 201 50.75 16.37 32.71
CA SER A 201 49.77 16.01 33.73
C SER A 201 48.32 16.17 33.26
N ARG A 202 48.09 16.44 31.96
CA ARG A 202 46.75 16.66 31.40
C ARG A 202 46.03 15.39 30.97
N VAL A 203 46.68 14.23 30.93
CA VAL A 203 45.99 12.98 30.54
C VAL A 203 44.94 12.62 31.60
N CYS A 204 43.69 12.48 31.18
CA CYS A 204 42.58 12.11 32.02
C CYS A 204 42.54 10.58 32.18
N SER A 205 42.79 10.10 33.40
CA SER A 205 42.69 8.69 33.78
C SER A 205 41.67 8.44 34.89
N ILE A 206 41.08 9.50 35.46
CA ILE A 206 40.15 9.46 36.58
C ILE A 206 38.78 9.93 36.10
N TYR A 207 37.71 9.42 36.68
CA TYR A 207 36.35 9.83 36.37
C TYR A 207 35.57 10.20 37.64
N CYS A 208 34.86 11.32 37.57
CA CYS A 208 33.93 11.76 38.60
C CYS A 208 32.51 11.37 38.19
N GLN A 209 31.92 10.43 38.93
CA GLN A 209 30.55 9.97 38.66
C GLN A 209 29.49 11.04 38.99
N LYS A 210 29.74 11.90 39.98
CA LYS A 210 28.81 12.97 40.37
C LYS A 210 28.70 14.06 39.30
N CYS A 211 29.81 14.42 38.69
CA CYS A 211 29.88 15.48 37.67
C CYS A 211 29.81 14.95 36.24
N GLU A 212 29.88 13.63 36.06
CA GLU A 212 29.95 12.93 34.77
C GLU A 212 31.09 13.44 33.88
N LYS A 213 32.26 13.64 34.48
CA LYS A 213 33.43 14.22 33.80
C LYS A 213 34.69 13.44 34.11
N ALA A 214 35.53 13.32 33.08
CA ALA A 214 36.87 12.81 33.22
C ALA A 214 37.81 13.89 33.78
N LEU A 215 38.75 13.46 34.61
CA LEU A 215 39.71 14.30 35.30
C LEU A 215 41.13 13.74 35.10
N CYS A 216 42.10 14.63 35.01
CA CYS A 216 43.50 14.27 35.18
C CYS A 216 43.85 14.13 36.66
N CYS A 217 44.99 13.51 36.96
CA CYS A 217 45.46 13.32 38.34
C CYS A 217 45.55 14.64 39.11
N SER A 218 46.07 15.71 38.50
CA SER A 218 46.20 17.02 39.14
C SER A 218 44.84 17.62 39.53
N CYS A 219 43.85 17.56 38.63
CA CYS A 219 42.51 18.07 38.92
C CYS A 219 41.78 17.21 39.98
N ALA A 220 41.91 15.89 39.92
CA ALA A 220 41.30 15.01 40.91
C ALA A 220 41.87 15.22 42.32
N LEU A 221 43.18 15.45 42.46
CA LEU A 221 43.82 15.72 43.76
C LEU A 221 43.42 17.07 44.37
N LEU A 222 43.07 18.06 43.53
CA LEU A 222 42.62 19.37 43.99
C LEU A 222 41.12 19.38 44.34
N ASP A 223 40.37 18.34 43.99
CA ASP A 223 38.94 18.23 44.22
C ASP A 223 38.63 17.43 45.49
N ASN A 224 38.43 18.16 46.59
CA ASN A 224 38.14 17.60 47.91
C ASN A 224 36.65 17.30 48.14
N GLN A 225 35.75 17.62 47.20
CA GLN A 225 34.30 17.57 47.42
C GLN A 225 33.63 16.41 46.67
N HIS A 226 34.16 16.03 45.51
CA HIS A 226 33.49 15.06 44.65
C HIS A 226 33.96 13.62 44.80
N ALA A 227 34.97 13.36 45.64
CA ALA A 227 35.40 12.01 46.00
C ALA A 227 34.23 11.12 46.54
N PRO A 228 34.29 9.78 46.38
CA PRO A 228 35.36 9.03 45.71
C PRO A 228 35.28 9.11 44.18
N PHE A 229 36.44 9.05 43.52
CA PHE A 229 36.56 8.94 42.06
C PHE A 229 36.82 7.49 41.64
N CYS A 230 36.60 7.17 40.37
CA CYS A 230 36.92 5.87 39.79
C CYS A 230 37.92 5.98 38.64
N ASP A 231 38.52 4.85 38.26
CA ASP A 231 39.33 4.75 37.04
C ASP A 231 38.44 4.89 35.80
N ILE A 232 38.86 5.73 34.85
CA ILE A 232 38.08 6.02 33.64
C ILE A 232 37.87 4.78 32.76
N ARG A 233 38.83 3.85 32.74
CA ARG A 233 38.72 2.64 31.91
C ARG A 233 37.66 1.70 32.48
N SER A 234 37.66 1.55 33.80
CA SER A 234 36.69 0.77 34.55
C SER A 234 35.27 1.36 34.41
N GLU A 235 35.14 2.68 34.50
CA GLU A 235 33.88 3.39 34.22
C GLU A 235 33.41 3.17 32.78
N THR A 236 34.31 3.30 31.80
CA THR A 236 34.01 3.10 30.37
C THR A 236 33.49 1.68 30.12
N GLN A 237 34.14 0.67 30.70
CA GLN A 237 33.68 -0.71 30.59
C GLN A 237 32.28 -0.88 31.18
N ARG A 238 32.02 -0.35 32.39
CA ARG A 238 30.70 -0.45 33.01
C ARG A 238 29.59 0.19 32.16
N ARG A 239 29.84 1.40 31.62
CA ARG A 239 28.87 2.09 30.74
C ARG A 239 28.67 1.33 29.43
N GLN A 240 29.70 0.69 28.89
CA GLN A 240 29.58 -0.16 27.70
C GLN A 240 28.73 -1.41 27.98
N GLU A 241 28.90 -2.04 29.13
CA GLU A 241 28.08 -3.18 29.57
C GLU A 241 26.62 -2.79 29.78
N GLU A 242 26.37 -1.62 30.38
CA GLU A 242 25.03 -1.03 30.54
C GLU A 242 24.34 -0.85 29.18
N LEU A 243 25.00 -0.17 28.24
CA LEU A 243 24.49 0.03 26.88
C LEU A 243 24.25 -1.31 26.15
N SER A 244 25.13 -2.28 26.32
CA SER A 244 25.00 -3.61 25.71
C SER A 244 23.81 -4.40 26.29
N SER A 245 23.53 -4.24 27.58
CA SER A 245 22.35 -4.83 28.22
C SER A 245 21.06 -4.21 27.68
N MET A 246 21.04 -2.89 27.53
CA MET A 246 19.91 -2.16 26.94
C MET A 246 19.67 -2.55 25.47
N ASP A 247 20.73 -2.69 24.66
CA ASP A 247 20.65 -3.15 23.27
C ASP A 247 20.05 -4.56 23.17
N ARG A 248 20.48 -5.48 24.04
CA ARG A 248 19.90 -6.85 24.08
C ARG A 248 18.41 -6.82 24.39
N GLU A 249 17.97 -5.96 25.31
CA GLU A 249 16.55 -5.81 25.61
C GLU A 249 15.77 -5.19 24.45
N LEU A 250 16.33 -4.16 23.79
CA LEU A 250 15.75 -3.58 22.60
C LEU A 250 15.58 -4.60 21.47
N ARG A 251 16.59 -5.46 21.22
CA ARG A 251 16.49 -6.55 20.22
C ARG A 251 15.37 -7.53 20.54
N ARG A 252 15.23 -7.92 21.81
CA ARG A 252 14.14 -8.79 22.25
C ARG A 252 12.79 -8.14 21.98
N ARG A 253 12.60 -6.90 22.42
CA ARG A 253 11.35 -6.15 22.19
C ARG A 253 11.06 -5.96 20.70
N ARG A 254 12.09 -5.66 19.89
CA ARG A 254 11.96 -5.49 18.44
C ARG A 254 11.38 -6.73 17.78
N SER A 255 11.86 -7.93 18.13
CA SER A 255 11.31 -9.18 17.58
C SER A 255 9.81 -9.36 17.86
N GLY A 256 9.33 -8.92 19.03
CA GLY A 256 7.90 -8.92 19.36
C GLY A 256 7.09 -7.96 18.49
N PHE A 257 7.63 -6.75 18.25
CA PHE A 257 7.00 -5.77 17.35
C PHE A 257 7.00 -6.24 15.90
N GLU A 258 8.09 -6.85 15.42
CA GLU A 258 8.17 -7.44 14.08
C GLU A 258 7.12 -8.56 13.90
N ALA A 259 6.98 -9.46 14.88
CA ALA A 259 5.96 -10.50 14.85
C ALA A 259 4.53 -9.92 14.86
N THR A 260 4.29 -8.90 15.68
CA THR A 260 2.99 -8.22 15.74
C THR A 260 2.67 -7.52 14.42
N TYR A 261 3.66 -6.86 13.81
CA TYR A 261 3.50 -6.19 12.52
C TYR A 261 3.09 -7.17 11.43
N VAL A 262 3.76 -8.32 11.32
CA VAL A 262 3.39 -9.37 10.36
C VAL A 262 2.00 -9.92 10.65
N SER A 263 1.63 -10.13 11.92
CA SER A 263 0.29 -10.56 12.31
C SER A 263 -0.79 -9.57 11.86
N LEU A 264 -0.58 -8.28 12.09
CA LEU A 264 -1.51 -7.21 11.69
C LEU A 264 -1.65 -7.10 10.16
N GLN A 265 -0.55 -7.24 9.41
CA GLN A 265 -0.64 -7.33 7.95
C GLN A 265 -1.47 -8.54 7.51
N GLY A 266 -1.28 -9.69 8.14
CA GLY A 266 -2.08 -10.88 7.87
C GLY A 266 -3.56 -10.70 8.21
N GLU A 267 -3.89 -10.01 9.30
CA GLU A 267 -5.26 -9.65 9.67
C GLU A 267 -5.92 -8.72 8.66
N ALA A 268 -5.21 -7.68 8.23
CA ALA A 268 -5.70 -6.77 7.19
C ALA A 268 -6.02 -7.52 5.89
N ALA A 269 -5.13 -8.39 5.43
CA ALA A 269 -5.35 -9.21 4.24
C ALA A 269 -6.56 -10.16 4.39
N ARG A 270 -6.75 -10.78 5.57
CA ARG A 270 -7.93 -11.63 5.84
C ARG A 270 -9.23 -10.85 5.81
N LEU A 271 -9.24 -9.62 6.33
CA LEU A 271 -10.42 -8.75 6.28
C LEU A 271 -10.78 -8.36 4.84
N GLU A 272 -9.78 -8.03 4.02
CA GLU A 272 -9.99 -7.74 2.60
C GLU A 272 -10.53 -8.95 1.83
N GLU A 273 -10.01 -10.15 2.09
CA GLU A 273 -10.50 -11.38 1.48
C GLU A 273 -11.95 -11.68 1.89
N ALA A 274 -12.23 -11.69 3.19
CA ALA A 274 -13.58 -11.96 3.69
C ALA A 274 -14.61 -10.95 3.12
N GLN A 275 -14.21 -9.69 2.96
CA GLN A 275 -15.05 -8.69 2.33
C GLN A 275 -15.29 -9.00 0.85
N ARG A 276 -14.27 -9.46 0.12
CA ARG A 276 -14.39 -9.83 -1.29
C ARG A 276 -15.28 -11.05 -1.48
N GLU A 277 -15.06 -12.10 -0.69
CA GLU A 277 -15.87 -13.32 -0.69
C GLU A 277 -17.34 -13.03 -0.38
N MET A 278 -17.61 -12.20 0.64
CA MET A 278 -18.98 -11.83 0.99
C MET A 278 -19.66 -11.01 -0.13
N ARG A 279 -18.96 -10.07 -0.75
CA ARG A 279 -19.49 -9.31 -1.90
C ARG A 279 -19.86 -10.24 -3.05
N GLU A 280 -19.00 -11.22 -3.33
CA GLU A 280 -19.22 -12.19 -4.40
C GLU A 280 -20.40 -13.12 -4.09
N LEU A 281 -20.49 -13.63 -2.85
CA LEU A 281 -21.62 -14.44 -2.41
C LEU A 281 -22.95 -13.68 -2.53
N ILE A 282 -22.97 -12.40 -2.15
CA ILE A 282 -24.16 -11.55 -2.31
C ILE A 282 -24.56 -11.45 -3.78
N ARG A 283 -23.61 -11.18 -4.68
CA ARG A 283 -23.88 -11.10 -6.14
C ARG A 283 -24.44 -12.41 -6.67
N GLN A 284 -23.77 -13.53 -6.37
CA GLN A 284 -24.21 -14.85 -6.81
C GLN A 284 -25.61 -15.21 -6.32
N ARG A 285 -25.93 -14.86 -5.06
CA ARG A 285 -27.25 -15.12 -4.48
C ARG A 285 -28.32 -14.26 -5.14
N VAL A 286 -28.03 -12.98 -5.39
CA VAL A 286 -28.96 -12.08 -6.11
C VAL A 286 -29.18 -12.57 -7.54
N GLU A 287 -28.13 -12.93 -8.27
CA GLU A 287 -28.24 -13.47 -9.63
C GLU A 287 -29.03 -14.79 -9.66
N GLN A 288 -28.88 -15.65 -8.66
CA GLN A 288 -29.69 -16.86 -8.54
C GLN A 288 -31.17 -16.54 -8.33
N LEU A 289 -31.50 -15.60 -7.44
CA LEU A 289 -32.89 -15.19 -7.21
C LEU A 289 -33.50 -14.54 -8.45
N VAL A 290 -32.76 -13.67 -9.15
CA VAL A 290 -33.20 -13.07 -10.41
C VAL A 290 -33.49 -14.15 -11.45
N ARG A 291 -32.63 -15.15 -11.61
CA ARG A 291 -32.88 -16.27 -12.54
C ARG A 291 -34.16 -17.03 -12.21
N LEU A 292 -34.41 -17.33 -10.93
CA LEU A 292 -35.63 -18.02 -10.51
C LEU A 292 -36.89 -17.18 -10.80
N ILE A 293 -36.84 -15.88 -10.50
CA ILE A 293 -37.96 -14.96 -10.79
C ILE A 293 -38.23 -14.87 -12.29
N ARG A 294 -37.18 -14.80 -13.12
CA ARG A 294 -37.31 -14.77 -14.59
C ARG A 294 -37.86 -16.07 -15.16
N GLN A 295 -37.46 -17.22 -14.62
CA GLN A 295 -38.04 -18.50 -15.02
C GLN A 295 -39.54 -18.57 -14.69
N GLU A 296 -39.92 -18.12 -13.50
CA GLU A 296 -41.34 -18.09 -13.09
C GLU A 296 -42.16 -17.11 -13.95
N GLU A 297 -41.58 -15.96 -14.32
CA GLU A 297 -42.18 -15.03 -15.29
C GLU A 297 -42.45 -15.71 -16.63
N GLU A 298 -41.46 -16.39 -17.21
CA GLU A 298 -41.59 -17.11 -18.48
C GLU A 298 -42.68 -18.20 -18.42
N GLU A 299 -42.72 -18.97 -17.34
CA GLU A 299 -43.74 -20.02 -17.14
C GLU A 299 -45.16 -19.42 -17.05
N LEU A 300 -45.33 -18.36 -16.27
CA LEU A 300 -46.64 -17.72 -16.10
C LEU A 300 -47.13 -17.06 -17.39
N VAL A 301 -46.24 -16.39 -18.13
CA VAL A 301 -46.56 -15.83 -19.45
C VAL A 301 -46.95 -16.96 -20.41
N GLY A 302 -46.18 -18.04 -20.47
CA GLY A 302 -46.48 -19.20 -21.31
C GLY A 302 -47.84 -19.84 -20.99
N LEU A 303 -48.22 -19.94 -19.72
CA LEU A 303 -49.54 -20.44 -19.30
C LEU A 303 -50.68 -19.54 -19.79
N VAL A 304 -50.53 -18.22 -19.67
CA VAL A 304 -51.52 -17.25 -20.15
C VAL A 304 -51.69 -17.35 -21.66
N GLU A 305 -50.59 -17.41 -22.40
CA GLU A 305 -50.58 -17.52 -23.86
C GLU A 305 -51.23 -18.83 -24.34
N ALA A 306 -50.89 -19.97 -23.72
CA ALA A 306 -51.48 -21.27 -24.04
C ALA A 306 -52.99 -21.28 -23.82
N ARG A 307 -53.46 -20.69 -22.72
CA ARG A 307 -54.89 -20.63 -22.39
C ARG A 307 -55.65 -19.70 -23.33
N GLN A 308 -55.05 -18.58 -23.72
CA GLN A 308 -55.58 -17.68 -24.74
C GLN A 308 -55.68 -18.37 -26.11
N GLU A 309 -54.63 -19.08 -26.52
CA GLU A 309 -54.61 -19.83 -27.76
C GLU A 309 -55.69 -20.91 -27.81
N GLN A 310 -55.85 -21.67 -26.72
CA GLN A 310 -56.93 -22.63 -26.60
C GLN A 310 -58.31 -21.96 -26.73
N GLY A 311 -58.53 -20.84 -26.03
CA GLY A 311 -59.77 -20.07 -26.12
C GLY A 311 -60.07 -19.57 -27.54
N ARG A 312 -59.05 -19.06 -28.24
CA ARG A 312 -59.15 -18.64 -29.65
C ARG A 312 -59.53 -19.80 -30.56
N ARG A 313 -58.95 -20.99 -30.36
CA ARG A 313 -59.28 -22.19 -31.14
C ARG A 313 -60.71 -22.66 -30.95
N GLU A 314 -61.18 -22.70 -29.71
CA GLU A 314 -62.57 -23.08 -29.37
C GLU A 314 -63.57 -22.08 -29.96
N LEU A 315 -63.31 -20.77 -29.82
CA LEU A 315 -64.15 -19.73 -30.41
C LEU A 315 -64.18 -19.83 -31.94
N ALA A 316 -63.03 -20.08 -32.58
CA ALA A 316 -62.96 -20.28 -34.02
C ALA A 316 -63.75 -21.51 -34.49
N GLN A 317 -63.80 -22.59 -33.69
CA GLN A 317 -64.62 -23.76 -33.98
C GLN A 317 -66.12 -23.44 -33.90
N GLU A 318 -66.54 -22.73 -32.85
CA GLU A 318 -67.94 -22.31 -32.69
C GLU A 318 -68.38 -21.35 -33.80
N LEU A 319 -67.53 -20.37 -34.15
CA LEU A 319 -67.80 -19.45 -35.27
C LEU A 319 -68.01 -20.21 -36.58
N ARG A 320 -67.12 -21.16 -36.91
CA ARG A 320 -67.28 -22.00 -38.11
C ARG A 320 -68.58 -22.81 -38.09
N HIS A 321 -69.00 -23.30 -36.92
CA HIS A 321 -70.26 -24.03 -36.78
C HIS A 321 -71.45 -23.10 -37.06
N VAL A 322 -71.49 -21.93 -36.42
CA VAL A 322 -72.57 -20.94 -36.60
C VAL A 322 -72.63 -20.44 -38.04
N GLU A 323 -71.49 -20.10 -38.65
CA GLU A 323 -71.41 -19.72 -40.07
C GLU A 323 -71.95 -20.82 -40.98
N GLY A 324 -71.66 -22.09 -40.68
CA GLY A 324 -72.18 -23.23 -41.42
C GLY A 324 -73.70 -23.35 -41.33
N VAL A 325 -74.27 -23.14 -40.13
CA VAL A 325 -75.72 -23.14 -39.92
C VAL A 325 -76.38 -21.97 -40.65
N LEU A 326 -75.84 -20.76 -40.55
CA LEU A 326 -76.34 -19.58 -41.26
C LEU A 326 -76.36 -19.81 -42.77
N ARG A 327 -75.27 -20.31 -43.36
CA ARG A 327 -75.23 -20.65 -44.79
C ARG A 327 -76.28 -21.68 -45.20
N ARG A 328 -76.58 -22.67 -44.34
CA ARG A 328 -77.66 -23.65 -44.58
C ARG A 328 -79.03 -22.97 -44.56
N MET A 329 -79.28 -22.09 -43.59
CA MET A 329 -80.53 -21.33 -43.48
C MET A 329 -80.75 -20.45 -44.71
N GLU A 330 -79.74 -19.64 -45.09
CA GLU A 330 -79.81 -18.80 -46.28
C GLU A 330 -80.03 -19.62 -47.57
N ALA A 331 -79.40 -20.80 -47.69
CA ALA A 331 -79.62 -21.69 -48.83
C ALA A 331 -81.05 -22.23 -48.86
N GLY A 332 -81.62 -22.57 -47.70
CA GLY A 332 -83.02 -22.97 -47.56
C GLY A 332 -83.98 -21.85 -47.95
N GLU A 333 -83.77 -20.64 -47.44
CA GLU A 333 -84.55 -19.43 -47.77
C GLU A 333 -84.54 -19.16 -49.29
N ARG A 334 -83.34 -19.09 -49.89
CA ARG A 334 -83.19 -18.88 -51.35
C ARG A 334 -83.84 -19.97 -52.18
N LEU A 335 -83.80 -21.23 -51.74
CA LEU A 335 -84.41 -22.34 -52.47
C LEU A 335 -85.94 -22.24 -52.43
N VAL A 336 -86.53 -21.95 -51.25
CA VAL A 336 -87.99 -21.76 -51.11
C VAL A 336 -88.47 -20.57 -51.93
N GLU A 337 -87.73 -19.46 -51.91
CA GLU A 337 -88.03 -18.28 -52.73
C GLU A 337 -88.01 -18.59 -54.23
N LYS A 338 -86.98 -19.30 -54.72
CA LYS A 338 -86.92 -19.68 -56.14
C LYS A 338 -88.02 -20.67 -56.53
N MET A 339 -88.33 -21.61 -55.64
CA MET A 339 -89.36 -22.62 -55.88
C MET A 339 -90.76 -21.98 -55.96
N SER A 340 -91.02 -20.92 -55.19
CA SER A 340 -92.30 -20.19 -55.26
C SER A 340 -92.48 -19.35 -56.54
N LEU A 341 -91.37 -18.88 -57.13
CA LEU A 341 -91.39 -18.05 -58.34
C LEU A 341 -91.43 -18.86 -59.64
N TYR A 342 -90.75 -20.01 -59.70
CA TYR A 342 -90.43 -20.66 -60.98
C TYR A 342 -90.78 -22.14 -61.06
N ALA A 343 -91.07 -22.84 -59.95
CA ALA A 343 -91.26 -24.29 -60.01
C ALA A 343 -92.65 -24.68 -60.54
N THR A 344 -92.69 -25.79 -61.27
CA THR A 344 -93.94 -26.42 -61.71
C THR A 344 -94.62 -27.17 -60.55
N GLU A 345 -95.93 -27.44 -60.67
CA GLU A 345 -96.69 -28.16 -59.65
C GLU A 345 -96.06 -29.52 -59.31
N GLN A 346 -95.54 -30.24 -60.31
CA GLN A 346 -94.85 -31.53 -60.11
C GLN A 346 -93.56 -31.38 -59.31
N GLU A 347 -92.68 -30.43 -59.66
CA GLU A 347 -91.42 -30.19 -58.95
C GLU A 347 -91.66 -29.77 -57.49
N VAL A 348 -92.70 -28.96 -57.24
CA VAL A 348 -93.11 -28.60 -55.88
C VAL A 348 -93.54 -29.84 -55.11
N MET A 349 -94.43 -30.67 -55.66
CA MET A 349 -94.92 -31.85 -54.96
C MET A 349 -93.82 -32.88 -54.68
N ASP A 350 -92.87 -33.06 -55.59
CA ASP A 350 -91.76 -34.01 -55.43
C ASP A 350 -90.74 -33.54 -54.40
N MET A 351 -90.39 -32.25 -54.39
CA MET A 351 -89.33 -31.70 -53.52
C MET A 351 -89.85 -31.24 -52.15
N GLN A 352 -91.15 -30.92 -52.01
CA GLN A 352 -91.71 -30.32 -50.80
C GLN A 352 -91.51 -31.16 -49.53
N PRO A 353 -91.69 -32.50 -49.51
CA PRO A 353 -91.51 -33.28 -48.29
C PRO A 353 -90.07 -33.19 -47.76
N PHE A 354 -89.09 -33.21 -48.65
CA PHE A 354 -87.66 -33.11 -48.32
C PHE A 354 -87.29 -31.71 -47.81
N ILE A 355 -87.73 -30.66 -48.52
CA ILE A 355 -87.46 -29.26 -48.15
C ILE A 355 -88.12 -28.94 -46.81
N LYS A 356 -89.38 -29.33 -46.62
CA LYS A 356 -90.10 -29.15 -45.36
C LYS A 356 -89.37 -29.82 -44.19
N GLY A 357 -88.91 -31.06 -44.37
CA GLY A 357 -88.12 -31.78 -43.37
C GLY A 357 -86.83 -31.04 -43.01
N SER A 358 -86.09 -30.57 -44.02
CA SER A 358 -84.83 -29.82 -43.84
C SER A 358 -85.03 -28.48 -43.12
N LEU A 359 -86.10 -27.74 -43.45
CA LEU A 359 -86.41 -26.47 -42.80
C LEU A 359 -86.87 -26.66 -41.35
N GLN A 360 -87.67 -27.70 -41.09
CA GLN A 360 -88.10 -28.05 -39.74
C GLN A 360 -86.92 -28.49 -38.86
N GLU A 361 -85.91 -29.15 -39.43
CA GLU A 361 -84.66 -29.46 -38.72
C GLU A 361 -83.93 -28.17 -38.31
N LEU A 362 -83.77 -27.23 -39.24
CA LEU A 362 -83.13 -25.93 -38.96
C LEU A 362 -83.91 -25.10 -37.92
N GLN A 363 -85.25 -25.11 -37.96
CA GLN A 363 -86.09 -24.42 -36.98
C GLN A 363 -85.98 -24.99 -35.55
N ARG A 364 -85.58 -26.26 -35.41
CA ARG A 364 -85.38 -26.90 -34.11
C ARG A 364 -84.00 -26.64 -33.51
N LEU A 365 -83.05 -26.10 -34.29
CA LEU A 365 -81.75 -25.74 -33.78
C LEU A 365 -81.89 -24.58 -32.79
N GLN A 366 -81.26 -24.73 -31.62
CA GLN A 366 -81.21 -23.66 -30.63
C GLN A 366 -80.06 -22.71 -30.96
N LEU A 367 -80.30 -21.41 -30.82
CA LEU A 367 -79.23 -20.41 -30.87
C LEU A 367 -78.21 -20.77 -29.79
N PRO A 368 -76.90 -20.83 -30.11
CA PRO A 368 -75.88 -20.91 -29.09
C PRO A 368 -76.09 -19.73 -28.13
N VAL A 369 -76.35 -20.03 -26.85
CA VAL A 369 -76.45 -18.97 -25.85
C VAL A 369 -75.10 -18.28 -25.82
N ALA A 370 -75.09 -16.99 -26.14
CA ALA A 370 -73.95 -16.12 -25.90
C ALA A 370 -73.80 -15.97 -24.38
N MET A 371 -73.36 -17.04 -23.72
CA MET A 371 -73.02 -16.98 -22.32
C MET A 371 -71.89 -15.98 -22.20
N ASP A 372 -72.05 -15.06 -21.26
CA ASP A 372 -71.15 -13.99 -20.86
C ASP A 372 -69.70 -14.49 -20.70
N ARG A 373 -68.97 -14.61 -21.81
CA ARG A 373 -67.57 -15.06 -21.87
C ARG A 373 -66.60 -13.89 -21.73
N GLY A 374 -67.06 -12.78 -21.13
CA GLY A 374 -66.25 -11.63 -20.76
C GLY A 374 -65.38 -11.85 -19.51
N GLN A 375 -65.56 -12.96 -18.77
CA GLN A 375 -64.59 -13.31 -17.73
C GLN A 375 -63.33 -13.91 -18.38
N PRO A 376 -62.14 -13.36 -18.08
CA PRO A 376 -60.89 -14.00 -18.46
C PRO A 376 -60.95 -15.45 -17.96
N ARG A 377 -60.84 -16.43 -18.87
CA ARG A 377 -60.81 -17.85 -18.51
C ARG A 377 -59.91 -18.03 -17.30
N ASP A 378 -60.46 -18.57 -16.22
CA ASP A 378 -59.91 -18.53 -14.87
C ASP A 378 -58.37 -18.52 -14.82
N LEU A 379 -57.79 -17.35 -14.56
CA LEU A 379 -56.36 -17.14 -14.35
C LEU A 379 -56.02 -17.14 -12.84
N SER A 380 -56.88 -17.73 -12.01
CA SER A 380 -56.69 -17.86 -10.56
C SER A 380 -55.35 -18.48 -10.21
N GLU A 381 -54.93 -19.52 -10.94
CA GLU A 381 -53.65 -20.18 -10.75
C GLU A 381 -52.47 -19.22 -10.98
N CYS A 382 -52.47 -18.46 -12.08
CA CYS A 382 -51.42 -17.48 -12.36
C CYS A 382 -51.40 -16.37 -11.30
N ARG A 383 -52.58 -15.90 -10.84
CA ARG A 383 -52.66 -14.90 -9.77
C ARG A 383 -52.15 -15.44 -8.43
N ALA A 384 -52.48 -16.68 -8.09
CA ALA A 384 -52.03 -17.32 -6.86
C ALA A 384 -50.51 -17.49 -6.85
N ARG A 385 -49.93 -17.92 -7.97
CA ARG A 385 -48.47 -18.03 -8.14
C ARG A 385 -47.78 -16.67 -8.06
N LEU A 386 -48.31 -15.64 -8.71
CA LEU A 386 -47.79 -14.27 -8.60
C LEU A 386 -47.85 -13.70 -7.17
N GLN A 387 -48.85 -14.08 -6.38
CA GLN A 387 -48.97 -13.67 -4.97
C GLN A 387 -48.00 -14.40 -4.04
N ALA A 388 -47.43 -15.53 -4.47
CA ALA A 388 -46.50 -16.33 -3.69
C ALA A 388 -45.02 -15.97 -3.93
N LEU A 389 -44.73 -15.13 -4.94
CA LEU A 389 -43.42 -14.53 -5.22
C LEU A 389 -43.22 -13.26 -4.40
#